data_AF-A0A967N967-F1
#
_entry.id   AF-A0A967N967-F1
#
_cell.length_a   1.000
_cell.length_b   1.000
_cell.length_c   1.000
_cell.angle_alpha   90.00
_cell.angle_beta   90.00
_cell.angle_gamma   90.00
#
_symmetry.space_group_name_H-M   'P 1'
#
loop_
_entity.id
_entity.type
_entity.pdbx_description
1 polymer ?
#
loop_
_entity_poly.entity_id
_entity_poly.type
_entity_poly.pdbx_seq_one_letter_code
_entity_poly.pdbx_strand_id
1 'polypeptide(L)'
;GGAGRRRRSILLFQAAVRALEIDEPLPRLDPDRELSFSLARRIRIDAAWKQALLELRDEARRLERLDVIFRRALERDAEEGRRGPDDRSGAGPGPAGG
;
A
#
# COMPACT_ATOMS: atom_id res chain seq x y z
N GLY A 1 -20.70 0.33 12.37
CA GLY A 1 -20.56 -1.07 12.82
C GLY A 1 -19.29 -1.71 12.29
N GLY A 2 -18.79 -2.77 12.93
CA GLY A 2 -17.52 -3.45 12.57
C GLY A 2 -17.42 -3.91 11.11
N ALA A 3 -18.52 -4.35 10.51
CA ALA A 3 -18.57 -4.77 9.10
C ALA A 3 -18.20 -3.65 8.11
N GLY A 4 -18.60 -2.40 8.39
CA GLY A 4 -18.25 -1.25 7.55
C GLY A 4 -16.78 -0.87 7.60
N ARG A 5 -16.12 -1.08 8.76
CA ARG A 5 -14.68 -0.87 8.90
C ARG A 5 -13.89 -1.95 8.16
N ARG A 6 -14.26 -3.23 8.32
CA ARG A 6 -13.63 -4.35 7.60
C ARG A 6 -13.65 -4.15 6.09
N ARG A 7 -14.83 -3.81 5.52
CA ARG A 7 -14.95 -3.56 4.07
C ARG A 7 -14.04 -2.43 3.59
N ARG A 8 -13.89 -1.35 4.38
CA ARG A 8 -13.02 -0.22 4.05
C ARG A 8 -11.54 -0.64 4.00
N SER A 9 -11.07 -1.40 4.98
CA SER A 9 -9.68 -1.84 5.02
C SER A 9 -9.33 -2.82 3.88
N ILE A 10 -10.28 -3.69 3.49
CA ILE A 10 -10.11 -4.54 2.30
C ILE A 10 -9.91 -3.71 1.04
N LEU A 11 -10.76 -2.68 0.83
CA LEU A 11 -10.67 -1.82 -0.35
C LEU A 11 -9.35 -1.03 -0.39
N LEU A 12 -8.89 -0.50 0.75
CA LEU A 12 -7.61 0.19 0.85
C LEU A 12 -6.43 -0.74 0.55
N PHE A 13 -6.47 -1.97 1.08
CA PHE A 13 -5.44 -2.96 0.79
C PHE A 13 -5.39 -3.36 -0.69
N GLN A 14 -6.55 -3.61 -1.31
CA GLN A 14 -6.62 -3.94 -2.74
C GLN A 14 -6.17 -2.78 -3.63
N ALA A 15 -6.42 -1.53 -3.22
CA ALA A 15 -5.89 -0.37 -3.92
C ALA A 15 -4.35 -0.30 -3.79
N ALA A 16 -3.81 -0.47 -2.57
CA ALA A 16 -2.37 -0.44 -2.33
C ALA A 16 -1.62 -1.56 -3.07
N VAL A 17 -2.18 -2.77 -3.14
CA VAL A 17 -1.58 -3.88 -3.89
C VAL A 17 -1.55 -3.60 -5.39
N ARG A 18 -2.60 -2.98 -5.95
CA ARG A 18 -2.64 -2.59 -7.36
C ARG A 18 -1.65 -1.48 -7.69
N ALA A 19 -1.53 -0.48 -6.82
CA ALA A 19 -0.57 0.62 -6.96
C ALA A 19 0.88 0.10 -6.94
N LEU A 20 1.18 -0.86 -6.06
CA LEU A 20 2.53 -1.39 -5.88
C LEU A 20 2.92 -2.50 -6.88
N GLU A 21 2.11 -2.74 -7.93
CA GLU A 21 2.31 -3.80 -8.94
C GLU A 21 2.68 -5.18 -8.35
N ILE A 22 2.12 -5.53 -7.19
CA ILE A 22 2.43 -6.80 -6.54
C ILE A 22 1.67 -7.91 -7.27
N ASP A 23 2.37 -8.65 -8.13
CA ASP A 23 1.84 -9.72 -8.99
C ASP A 23 1.52 -11.04 -8.25
N GLU A 24 1.50 -10.99 -6.92
CA GLU A 24 1.26 -12.16 -6.08
C GLU A 24 -0.23 -12.32 -5.77
N PRO A 25 -0.84 -13.51 -5.95
CA PRO A 25 -2.27 -13.69 -5.80
C PRO A 25 -2.74 -13.24 -4.43
N LEU A 26 -3.64 -12.25 -4.43
CA LEU A 26 -4.37 -11.82 -3.25
C LEU A 26 -5.00 -13.06 -2.61
N PRO A 27 -4.79 -13.31 -1.31
CA PRO A 27 -5.42 -14.44 -0.66
C PRO A 27 -6.92 -14.19 -0.71
N ARG A 28 -7.73 -15.26 -0.63
CA ARG A 28 -9.17 -15.06 -0.38
C ARG A 28 -9.31 -14.37 0.98
N LEU A 29 -9.54 -13.05 0.95
CA LEU A 29 -9.79 -12.23 2.12
C LEU A 29 -11.23 -12.51 2.54
N ASP A 30 -11.39 -13.32 3.57
CA ASP A 30 -12.68 -13.62 4.18
C ASP A 30 -13.00 -12.53 5.22
N PRO A 31 -14.06 -11.72 5.03
CA PRO A 31 -14.43 -10.66 5.97
C PRO A 31 -14.96 -11.18 7.32
N ASP A 32 -15.26 -12.47 7.42
CA ASP A 32 -15.71 -13.15 8.64
C ASP A 32 -14.56 -13.79 9.41
N ARG A 33 -13.33 -13.79 8.84
CA ARG A 33 -12.09 -14.24 9.50
C ARG A 33 -11.22 -13.05 9.89
N GLU A 34 -10.29 -13.30 10.81
CA GLU A 34 -9.36 -12.29 11.33
C GLU A 34 -8.42 -11.80 10.21
N LEU A 35 -8.72 -10.60 9.72
CA LEU A 35 -8.17 -10.03 8.49
C LEU A 35 -6.84 -9.31 8.74
N SER A 36 -6.69 -8.69 9.91
CA SER A 36 -5.55 -7.83 10.24
C SER A 36 -4.19 -8.54 10.11
N PHE A 37 -4.08 -9.80 10.52
CA PHE A 37 -2.81 -10.53 10.47
C PHE A 37 -2.46 -10.99 9.04
N SER A 38 -3.48 -11.37 8.26
CA SER A 38 -3.32 -11.72 6.84
C SER A 38 -2.80 -10.54 6.01
N LEU A 39 -3.26 -9.33 6.34
CA LEU A 39 -2.78 -8.09 5.75
C LEU A 39 -1.37 -7.74 6.22
N ALA A 40 -1.12 -7.79 7.53
CA ALA A 40 0.19 -7.44 8.11
C ALA A 40 1.34 -8.32 7.61
N ARG A 41 1.10 -9.60 7.32
CA ARG A 41 2.11 -10.52 6.76
C ARG A 41 2.69 -10.07 5.41
N ARG A 42 1.94 -9.28 4.64
CA ARG A 42 2.36 -8.80 3.31
C ARG A 42 3.14 -7.50 3.35
N ILE A 43 3.14 -6.82 4.49
CA ILE A 43 3.84 -5.55 4.64
C ILE A 43 5.28 -5.84 5.10
N ARG A 44 6.25 -5.38 4.30
CA ARG A 44 7.66 -5.29 4.71
C ARG A 44 7.84 -4.07 5.62
N ILE A 45 7.49 -4.25 6.89
CA ILE A 45 7.72 -3.28 7.97
C ILE A 45 8.55 -3.90 9.08
N ASP A 46 9.15 -3.06 9.91
CA ASP A 46 10.02 -3.45 11.00
C ASP A 46 9.31 -4.34 12.05
N ALA A 47 10.11 -5.11 12.77
CA ALA A 47 9.61 -6.09 13.74
C ALA A 47 8.92 -5.44 14.95
N ALA A 48 9.36 -4.25 15.38
CA ALA A 48 8.76 -3.56 16.52
C ALA A 48 7.34 -3.10 16.19
N TRP A 49 7.10 -2.63 14.97
CA TRP A 49 5.76 -2.29 14.51
C TRP A 49 4.85 -3.52 14.45
N LYS A 50 5.36 -4.67 13.95
CA LYS A 50 4.60 -5.93 13.92
C LYS A 50 4.25 -6.40 15.34
N GLN A 51 5.17 -6.27 16.28
CA GLN A 51 4.94 -6.58 17.68
C GLN A 51 3.85 -5.70 18.29
N ALA A 52 3.91 -4.38 18.07
CA ALA A 52 2.87 -3.45 18.52
C ALA A 52 1.50 -3.76 17.91
N LEU A 53 1.44 -4.34 16.70
CA LEU A 53 0.20 -4.79 16.09
C LEU A 53 -0.36 -6.05 16.78
N LEU A 54 0.51 -6.99 17.20
CA LEU A 54 0.13 -8.21 17.92
C LEU A 54 -0.41 -7.90 19.32
N GLU A 55 0.09 -6.84 19.96
CA GLU A 55 -0.36 -6.40 21.29
C GLU A 55 -1.77 -5.79 21.28
N LEU A 56 -2.25 -5.34 20.13
CA LEU A 56 -3.62 -4.84 19.98
C LEU A 56 -4.59 -6.03 20.00
N ARG A 57 -5.44 -6.08 21.03
CA ARG A 57 -6.49 -7.11 21.16
C ARG A 57 -7.68 -6.90 20.21
N ASP A 58 -7.96 -5.65 19.85
CA ASP A 58 -9.09 -5.27 19.00
C ASP A 58 -8.68 -5.27 17.51
N GLU A 59 -9.34 -6.10 16.71
CA GLU A 59 -9.14 -6.18 15.26
C GLU A 59 -9.40 -4.84 14.55
N ALA A 60 -10.42 -4.09 14.95
CA ALA A 60 -10.74 -2.80 14.36
C ALA A 60 -9.58 -1.81 14.55
N ARG A 61 -8.93 -1.82 15.72
CA ARG A 61 -7.74 -0.99 15.97
C ARG A 61 -6.52 -1.44 15.15
N ARG A 62 -6.33 -2.75 14.98
CA ARG A 62 -5.28 -3.27 14.10
C ARG A 62 -5.49 -2.83 12.66
N LEU A 63 -6.73 -2.92 12.17
CA LEU A 63 -7.11 -2.48 10.83
C LEU A 63 -6.94 -0.96 10.65
N GLU A 64 -7.32 -0.14 11.62
CA GLU A 64 -7.10 1.32 11.56
C GLU A 64 -5.61 1.65 11.43
N ARG A 65 -4.73 0.92 12.12
CA ARG A 65 -3.27 1.10 12.03
C ARG A 65 -2.71 0.67 10.66
N LEU A 66 -3.23 -0.42 10.10
CA LEU A 66 -2.90 -0.88 8.74
C LEU A 66 -3.37 0.12 7.67
N ASP A 67 -4.56 0.69 7.81
CA ASP A 67 -5.14 1.68 6.89
C ASP A 67 -4.28 2.95 6.77
N VAL A 68 -3.56 3.34 7.83
CA VAL A 68 -2.61 4.46 7.77
C VAL A 68 -1.42 4.13 6.87
N ILE A 69 -0.90 2.89 6.95
CA ILE A 69 0.21 2.46 6.09
C ILE A 69 -0.25 2.41 4.63
N PHE A 70 -1.40 1.80 4.35
CA PHE A 70 -1.91 1.68 2.99
C PHE A 70 -2.16 3.05 2.34
N ARG A 71 -2.71 4.02 3.09
CA ARG A 71 -2.89 5.38 2.59
C ARG A 71 -1.57 6.06 2.25
N ARG A 72 -0.56 5.97 3.12
CA ARG A 72 0.76 6.54 2.85
C ARG A 72 1.44 5.91 1.64
N ALA A 73 1.29 4.60 1.46
CA ALA A 73 1.82 3.91 0.29
C ALA A 73 1.14 4.42 -1.01
N LEU A 74 -0.18 4.60 -0.98
CA LEU A 74 -0.94 5.16 -2.11
C LEU A 74 -0.59 6.62 -2.41
N GLU A 75 -0.39 7.45 -1.38
CA GLU A 75 0.03 8.85 -1.53
C GLU A 75 1.41 8.94 -2.19
N ARG A 76 2.35 8.10 -1.75
CA ARG A 76 3.70 8.04 -2.30
C ARG A 76 3.72 7.55 -3.75
N ASP A 77 2.95 6.50 -4.06
CA ASP A 77 2.80 6.01 -5.44
C ASP A 77 2.20 7.10 -6.35
N ALA A 78 1.17 7.82 -5.89
CA ALA A 78 0.59 8.93 -6.64
C ALA A 78 1.54 10.14 -6.78
N GLU A 79 2.48 10.35 -5.86
CA GLU A 79 3.56 11.33 -6.01
C GLU A 79 4.62 10.87 -7.02
N GLU A 80 5.03 9.60 -6.98
CA GLU A 80 5.99 9.01 -7.90
C GLU A 80 5.44 8.92 -9.33
N GLY A 81 4.17 8.55 -9.52
CA GLY A 81 3.49 8.56 -10.82
C GLY A 81 3.25 9.95 -11.40
N ARG A 82 3.12 10.99 -10.56
CA ARG A 82 3.14 12.40 -11.00
C ARG A 82 4.54 12.89 -11.38
N ARG A 83 5.57 12.16 -10.96
CA ARG A 83 6.99 12.42 -11.25
C ARG A 83 7.48 11.54 -12.40
N GLY A 84 6.65 11.42 -13.44
CA GLY A 84 6.96 10.69 -14.67
C GLY A 84 8.30 11.09 -15.29
N PRO A 85 8.84 10.31 -16.24
CA PRO A 85 10.23 10.35 -16.71
C PRO A 85 10.54 11.56 -17.60
N ASP A 86 10.30 12.77 -17.10
CA ASP A 86 10.63 14.03 -17.78
C ASP A 86 12.06 14.47 -17.46
N ASP A 87 13.05 13.58 -17.65
CA ASP A 87 14.46 14.01 -17.71
C ASP A 87 15.38 12.94 -18.30
N ARG A 88 15.28 12.69 -19.63
CA ARG A 88 16.40 12.18 -20.48
C ARG A 88 16.07 12.03 -21.98
N SER A 89 15.21 12.88 -22.54
CA SER A 89 15.10 13.05 -24.00
C SER A 89 15.31 14.51 -24.41
N GLY A 90 16.47 15.03 -24.03
CA GLY A 90 17.08 16.20 -24.67
C GLY A 90 18.19 15.76 -25.64
N ALA A 91 17.89 14.81 -26.51
CA ALA A 91 18.78 14.45 -27.61
C ALA A 91 18.47 15.33 -28.82
N GLY A 92 19.33 16.32 -29.05
CA GLY A 92 19.66 16.86 -30.37
C GLY A 92 19.39 18.35 -30.59
N PRO A 93 20.00 18.98 -31.62
CA PRO A 93 21.24 18.63 -32.32
C PRO A 93 22.37 19.64 -32.01
N GLY A 94 23.63 19.22 -32.14
CA GLY A 94 24.75 20.16 -32.15
C GLY A 94 24.59 21.16 -33.31
N PRO A 95 24.93 22.44 -33.13
CA PRO A 95 24.96 23.36 -34.26
C PRO A 95 26.08 22.92 -35.22
N ALA A 96 25.68 22.50 -36.42
CA ALA A 96 26.53 22.50 -37.59
C ALA A 96 26.92 23.95 -37.93
N GLY A 97 28.15 24.12 -38.42
CA GLY A 97 28.83 25.40 -38.53
C GLY A 97 28.27 26.41 -39.54
N GLY A 98 28.84 27.60 -39.44
CA GLY A 98 28.75 28.74 -40.36
C GLY A 98 29.78 29.77 -39.92
#